data_AF-A0A2G1LR81-F1
#
_entry.id   AF-A0A2G1LR81-F1
#
_cell.length_a   1.000
_cell.length_b   1.000
_cell.length_c   1.000
_cell.angle_alpha   90.00
_cell.angle_beta   90.00
_cell.angle_gamma   90.00
#
_symmetry.space_group_name_H-M   'P 1'
#
loop_
_entity.id
_entity.type
_entity.pdbx_description
1 polymer ?
#
loop_
_entity_poly.entity_id
_entity_poly.type
_entity_poly.pdbx_seq_one_letter_code
_entity_poly.pdbx_strand_id
1 'polypeptide(L)'
;TGLGWAIAFHLLNGIGFAHILPVSLALFTRAAPPRQAGLAIGLYYLVFFLGNVLVGWVGGFYAGMPATAFWLLHAGIAAGCGAIFLILTLRKAIFRSD
;
A
#
# COMPACT_ATOMS: atom_id res chain seq x y z
N THR A 1 -5.15 -27.90 7.77
CA THR A 1 -3.85 -27.20 7.83
C THR A 1 -3.82 -25.85 7.11
N GLY A 2 -4.75 -25.51 6.20
CA GLY A 2 -4.76 -24.19 5.53
C GLY A 2 -5.35 -23.01 6.32
N LEU A 3 -6.21 -23.26 7.32
CA LEU A 3 -6.90 -22.20 8.06
C LEU A 3 -5.93 -21.32 8.87
N GLY A 4 -4.94 -21.92 9.53
CA GLY A 4 -3.92 -21.17 10.29
C GLY A 4 -3.11 -20.23 9.41
N TRP A 5 -2.77 -20.66 8.19
CA TRP A 5 -2.09 -19.81 7.21
C TRP A 5 -2.99 -18.65 6.74
N ALA A 6 -4.26 -18.91 6.43
CA ALA A 6 -5.20 -17.88 6.02
C ALA A 6 -5.40 -16.81 7.12
N ILE A 7 -5.49 -17.23 8.38
CA ILE A 7 -5.57 -16.34 9.55
C ILE A 7 -4.30 -15.51 9.68
N ALA A 8 -3.12 -16.15 9.65
CA ALA A 8 -1.85 -15.45 9.76
C ALA A 8 -1.67 -14.41 8.64
N PHE A 9 -2.02 -14.77 7.40
CA PHE A 9 -1.99 -13.86 6.26
C PHE A 9 -2.89 -12.64 6.46
N HIS A 10 -4.15 -12.85 6.85
CA HIS A 10 -5.09 -11.74 7.07
C HIS A 10 -4.70 -10.88 8.27
N LEU A 11 -4.19 -11.48 9.35
CA LEU A 11 -3.70 -10.74 10.51
C LEU A 11 -2.52 -9.86 10.13
N LEU A 12 -1.51 -10.42 9.46
CA LEU A 12 -0.33 -9.66 9.04
C LEU A 12 -0.71 -8.52 8.07
N ASN A 13 -1.55 -8.83 7.08
CA ASN A 13 -2.03 -7.83 6.12
C ASN A 13 -2.85 -6.74 6.81
N GLY A 14 -3.75 -7.13 7.73
CA GLY A 14 -4.58 -6.22 8.51
C GLY A 14 -3.77 -5.29 9.41
N ILE A 15 -2.73 -5.80 10.08
CA ILE A 15 -1.81 -4.97 10.87
C ILE A 15 -1.12 -3.94 9.97
N GLY A 16 -0.58 -4.38 8.83
CA GLY A 16 0.07 -3.47 7.88
C GLY A 16 -0.89 -2.39 7.38
N PHE A 17 -2.09 -2.78 6.98
CA PHE A 17 -3.12 -1.87 6.52
C PHE A 17 -3.54 -0.85 7.58
N ALA A 18 -3.76 -1.31 8.83
CA ALA A 18 -4.13 -0.46 9.95
C ALA A 18 -3.06 0.61 10.28
N HIS A 19 -1.78 0.35 9.99
CA HIS A 19 -0.72 1.34 10.15
C HIS A 19 -0.63 2.29 8.96
N ILE A 20 -0.81 1.79 7.73
CA ILE A 20 -0.63 2.59 6.51
C ILE A 20 -1.79 3.59 6.32
N LEU A 21 -3.04 3.15 6.51
CA LEU A 21 -4.23 3.95 6.23
C LEU A 21 -4.28 5.30 6.98
N PRO A 22 -4.22 5.34 8.32
CA PRO A 22 -4.34 6.60 9.05
C PRO A 22 -3.14 7.51 8.81
N VAL A 23 -1.92 6.95 8.67
CA VAL A 23 -0.70 7.71 8.43
C VAL A 23 -0.72 8.35 7.03
N SER A 24 -1.06 7.58 6.01
CA SER A 24 -1.12 8.08 4.62
C SER A 24 -2.21 9.15 4.46
N LEU A 25 -3.39 8.96 5.03
CA LEU A 25 -4.45 9.96 5.02
C LEU A 25 -4.04 11.26 5.73
N ALA A 26 -3.39 11.16 6.89
CA ALA A 26 -2.86 12.32 7.60
C ALA A 26 -1.76 13.05 6.80
N LEU A 27 -0.91 12.33 6.09
CA LEU A 27 0.12 12.91 5.22
C LEU A 27 -0.51 13.70 4.06
N PHE A 28 -1.50 13.13 3.37
CA PHE A 28 -2.19 13.78 2.26
C PHE A 28 -2.95 15.03 2.69
N THR A 29 -3.63 14.98 3.84
CA THR A 29 -4.38 16.12 4.36
C THR A 29 -3.47 17.23 4.89
N ARG A 30 -2.34 16.91 5.53
CA ARG A 30 -1.36 17.90 6.00
C ARG A 30 -0.56 18.55 4.87
N ALA A 31 -0.34 17.84 3.77
CA ALA A 31 0.35 18.38 2.60
C ALA A 31 -0.52 19.34 1.78
N ALA A 32 -1.85 19.31 1.98
CA ALA A 32 -2.79 20.11 1.23
C ALA A 32 -2.92 21.55 1.77
N PRO A 33 -3.11 22.56 0.91
CA PRO A 33 -3.49 23.90 1.34
C PRO A 33 -4.82 23.87 2.12
N PRO A 34 -5.01 24.71 3.16
CA PRO A 34 -6.21 24.68 4.01
C PRO A 34 -7.53 24.80 3.23
N ARG A 35 -7.50 25.56 2.13
CA ARG A 35 -8.67 25.82 1.27
C ARG A 35 -9.04 24.63 0.36
N GLN A 36 -8.16 23.63 0.24
CA GLN A 36 -8.31 22.47 -0.67
C GLN A 36 -8.25 21.13 0.07
N ALA A 37 -8.35 21.11 1.40
CA ALA A 37 -8.27 19.89 2.21
C ALA A 37 -9.29 18.82 1.76
N GLY A 38 -10.51 19.23 1.39
CA GLY A 38 -11.54 18.31 0.87
C GLY A 38 -11.14 17.64 -0.45
N LEU A 39 -10.48 18.37 -1.36
CA LEU A 39 -9.97 17.82 -2.62
C LEU A 39 -8.86 16.79 -2.36
N ALA A 40 -7.97 17.05 -1.40
CA ALA A 40 -6.90 16.10 -1.05
C ALA A 40 -7.45 14.78 -0.52
N ILE A 41 -8.52 14.82 0.29
CA ILE A 41 -9.21 13.61 0.76
C ILE A 41 -9.88 12.89 -0.42
N GLY A 42 -10.55 13.62 -1.32
CA GLY A 42 -11.16 13.06 -2.52
C GLY A 42 -10.15 12.36 -3.43
N LEU A 43 -9.01 13.01 -3.69
CA LEU A 43 -7.91 12.43 -4.48
C LEU A 43 -7.30 11.20 -3.80
N TYR A 44 -7.15 11.22 -2.47
CA TYR A 44 -6.69 10.05 -1.71
C TYR A 44 -7.61 8.84 -1.93
N TYR A 45 -8.93 9.02 -1.79
CA TYR A 45 -9.88 7.93 -2.02
C TYR A 45 -9.99 7.54 -3.50
N LEU A 46 -9.80 8.47 -4.43
CA LEU A 46 -9.76 8.15 -5.85
C LEU A 46 -8.56 7.24 -6.18
N VAL A 47 -7.37 7.57 -5.68
CA VAL A 47 -6.18 6.72 -5.83
C VAL A 47 -6.41 5.36 -5.15
N PHE A 48 -7.04 5.35 -3.97
CA PHE A 48 -7.39 4.12 -3.27
C PHE A 48 -8.33 3.23 -4.10
N PHE A 49 -9.36 3.83 -4.72
CA PHE A 49 -10.26 3.13 -5.62
C PHE A 49 -9.53 2.55 -6.83
N LEU A 50 -8.70 3.34 -7.50
CA LEU A 50 -7.90 2.88 -8.65
C LEU A 50 -6.96 1.73 -8.25
N GLY A 51 -6.36 1.79 -7.06
CA GLY A 51 -5.57 0.69 -6.51
C GLY A 51 -6.38 -0.59 -6.34
N ASN A 52 -7.61 -0.51 -5.85
CA ASN A 52 -8.50 -1.68 -5.73
C ASN A 52 -8.92 -2.24 -7.09
N VAL A 53 -9.17 -1.39 -8.08
CA VAL A 53 -9.44 -1.82 -9.47
C VAL A 53 -8.22 -2.56 -10.04
N LEU A 54 -7.01 -2.01 -9.84
CA LEU A 54 -5.77 -2.64 -10.28
C LEU A 54 -5.57 -4.01 -9.63
N VAL A 55 -5.78 -4.12 -8.31
CA VAL A 55 -5.71 -5.40 -7.60
C VAL A 55 -6.74 -6.40 -8.15
N GLY A 56 -7.96 -5.95 -8.45
CA GLY A 56 -8.97 -6.80 -9.08
C GLY A 56 -8.54 -7.32 -10.46
N TRP A 57 -7.97 -6.44 -11.29
CA TRP A 57 -7.43 -6.82 -12.60
C TRP A 57 -6.28 -7.82 -12.47
N VAL A 58 -5.34 -7.58 -11.55
CA VAL A 58 -4.25 -8.53 -11.26
C VAL A 58 -4.81 -9.86 -10.73
N GLY A 59 -5.86 -9.82 -9.91
CA GLY A 59 -6.56 -10.99 -9.41
C GLY A 59 -7.12 -11.90 -10.50
N GLY A 60 -7.46 -11.35 -11.66
CA GLY A 60 -7.88 -12.12 -12.83
C GLY A 60 -6.83 -13.14 -13.32
N PHE A 61 -5.54 -12.88 -13.09
CA PHE A 61 -4.47 -13.80 -13.45
C PHE A 61 -4.35 -15.01 -12.52
N TYR A 62 -5.05 -15.02 -11.38
CA TYR A 62 -4.99 -16.12 -10.43
C TYR A 62 -5.42 -17.46 -11.05
N ALA A 63 -6.41 -17.46 -11.95
CA ALA A 63 -6.88 -18.67 -12.61
C ALA A 63 -5.90 -19.21 -13.66
N GLY A 64 -5.04 -18.35 -14.23
CA GLY A 64 -4.11 -18.69 -15.31
C GLY A 64 -2.66 -18.93 -14.87
N MET A 65 -2.33 -18.69 -13.60
CA MET A 65 -0.96 -18.79 -13.07
C MET A 65 -0.86 -19.82 -11.95
N PRO A 66 0.30 -20.48 -11.76
CA PRO A 66 0.57 -21.22 -10.53
C PRO A 66 0.41 -20.32 -9.31
N ALA A 67 -0.27 -20.80 -8.27
CA ALA A 67 -0.55 -20.00 -7.06
C ALA A 67 0.72 -19.40 -6.45
N THR A 68 1.83 -20.12 -6.46
CA THR A 68 3.14 -19.65 -5.97
C THR A 68 3.64 -18.43 -6.74
N ALA A 69 3.56 -18.44 -8.07
CA ALA A 69 3.98 -17.33 -8.92
C ALA A 69 3.11 -16.09 -8.69
N PHE A 70 1.80 -16.28 -8.55
CA PHE A 70 0.86 -15.19 -8.27
C PHE A 70 1.16 -14.49 -6.94
N TRP A 71 1.37 -15.26 -5.86
CA TRP A 71 1.66 -14.70 -4.55
C TRP A 71 3.07 -14.09 -4.47
N LEU A 72 4.06 -14.65 -5.17
CA LEU A 72 5.40 -14.05 -5.27
C LEU A 72 5.39 -12.72 -6.02
N LEU A 73 4.56 -12.58 -7.06
CA LEU A 73 4.37 -11.30 -7.75
C LEU A 73 3.85 -10.23 -6.78
N HIS A 74 2.81 -10.54 -6.00
CA HIS A 74 2.25 -9.62 -5.00
C HIS A 74 3.28 -9.26 -3.92
N ALA A 75 3.99 -10.27 -3.40
CA ALA A 75 5.05 -10.06 -2.43
C ALA A 75 6.18 -9.18 -2.99
N GLY A 76 6.58 -9.41 -4.25
CA GLY A 76 7.60 -8.62 -4.94
C GLY A 76 7.19 -7.17 -5.14
N ILE A 77 5.94 -6.91 -5.55
CA ILE A 77 5.41 -5.54 -5.68
C ILE A 77 5.39 -4.85 -4.31
N ALA A 78 4.88 -5.52 -3.27
CA ALA A 78 4.81 -4.95 -1.92
C ALA A 78 6.21 -4.64 -1.36
N ALA A 79 7.16 -5.58 -1.49
CA ALA A 79 8.54 -5.40 -1.06
C ALA A 79 9.24 -4.28 -1.85
N GLY A 80 9.03 -4.22 -3.17
CA GLY A 80 9.60 -3.16 -4.02
C GLY A 80 9.09 -1.77 -3.62
N CYS A 81 7.78 -1.62 -3.44
CA CYS A 81 7.18 -0.37 -2.95
C CYS A 81 7.72 0.02 -1.56
N GLY A 82 7.82 -0.95 -0.64
CA GLY A 82 8.40 -0.74 0.70
C GLY A 82 9.87 -0.31 0.65
N ALA A 83 10.67 -0.94 -0.22
CA ALA A 83 12.08 -0.59 -0.41
C ALA A 83 12.24 0.83 -0.97
N ILE A 84 11.47 1.19 -2.00
CA ILE A 84 11.48 2.55 -2.57
C ILE A 84 11.10 3.57 -1.50
N PHE A 85 10.02 3.33 -0.73
CA PHE A 85 9.61 4.21 0.34
C PHE A 85 10.69 4.40 1.41
N LEU A 86 11.34 3.30 1.81
CA LEU A 86 12.44 3.34 2.78
C LEU A 86 13.64 4.12 2.23
N ILE A 87 14.07 3.87 1.00
CA ILE A 87 15.17 4.59 0.35
C ILE A 87 14.89 6.09 0.30
N LEU A 88 13.68 6.50 -0.11
CA LEU A 88 13.30 7.91 -0.17
C LEU A 88 13.26 8.56 1.21
N THR A 89 12.80 7.84 2.23
CA THR A 89 12.72 8.33 3.61
C THR A 89 14.12 8.48 4.22
N LEU A 90 14.99 7.48 4.04
CA LEU A 90 16.37 7.53 4.51
C LEU A 90 17.16 8.64 3.80
N ARG A 91 16.99 8.79 2.48
CA ARG A 91 17.57 9.91 1.73
C ARG A 91 17.16 11.24 2.34
N LYS A 92 15.85 11.45 2.55
CA LYS A 92 15.34 12.70 3.13
C LYS A 92 15.87 12.94 4.54
N ALA A 93 16.07 11.90 5.35
CA ALA A 93 16.61 12.00 6.70
C ALA A 93 18.10 12.39 6.70
N ILE A 94 18.91 11.81 5.79
CA ILE A 94 20.35 12.08 5.69
C ILE A 94 20.63 13.50 5.18
N PHE A 95 19.89 13.97 4.16
CA PHE A 95 20.10 15.30 3.57
C PHE A 95 19.33 16.43 4.28
N ARG A 96 18.77 16.16 5.46
CA ARG A 96 18.08 17.15 6.30
C ARG A 96 18.85 17.32 7.61
N SER A 97 20.17 17.52 7.48
CA SER A 97 21.12 17.75 8.56
C SER A 97 21.58 19.21 8.55
N ASP A 98 20.61 20.12 8.58
CA ASP A 98 20.74 21.57 8.71
C ASP A 98 19.40 22.12 9.22
#